data_AF-A0A7S0M9P2-F1
#
_entry.id   AF-A0A7S0M9P2-F1
#
_cell.length_a   1.000
_cell.length_b   1.000
_cell.length_c   1.000
_cell.angle_alpha   90.00
_cell.angle_beta   90.00
_cell.angle_gamma   90.00
#
_symmetry.space_group_name_H-M   'P 1'
#
loop_
_entity.id
_entity.type
_entity.pdbx_description
1 polymer ?
#
loop_
_entity_poly.entity_id
_entity_poly.type
_entity_poly.pdbx_seq_one_letter_code
_entity_poly.pdbx_strand_id
1 'polypeptide(L)'
;MISPLESFSLMPLGFVLNKAFSPGQSRKGVLATFKIIRRPRAVASMCICINCKLVDRCKAYRFVEEKHSQPFISQDPDFMPRDGTPKIQVFIRKETDAAKGESAASPLGMTVEYDVFECDDFVADQGRWARIMPPGTLLAAGLPPDFVPT
;
A
#
# COMPACT_ATOMS: atom_id res chain seq x y z
N MET A 1 -28.98 21.52 -48.71
CA MET A 1 -28.60 21.83 -50.11
C MET A 1 -27.09 21.79 -50.19
N ILE A 2 -26.59 21.14 -51.23
CA ILE A 2 -25.22 20.63 -51.39
C ILE A 2 -24.50 21.49 -52.45
N SER A 3 -23.24 21.87 -52.17
CA SER A 3 -22.14 22.27 -53.09
C SER A 3 -22.30 23.59 -53.90
N PRO A 4 -21.26 24.08 -54.65
CA PRO A 4 -19.86 23.62 -54.82
C PRO A 4 -18.75 24.71 -54.83
N LEU A 5 -17.49 24.21 -54.79
CA LEU A 5 -16.27 24.57 -55.56
C LEU A 5 -15.79 26.05 -55.58
N GLU A 6 -14.50 26.34 -55.41
CA GLU A 6 -13.51 26.21 -56.49
C GLU A 6 -12.06 26.09 -55.98
N SER A 7 -11.32 25.30 -56.74
CA SER A 7 -9.88 25.04 -56.69
C SER A 7 -9.05 26.27 -57.05
N PHE A 8 -7.86 26.44 -56.47
CA PHE A 8 -6.72 27.02 -57.19
C PHE A 8 -5.40 26.39 -56.71
N SER A 9 -4.82 25.61 -57.61
CA SER A 9 -3.41 25.21 -57.64
C SER A 9 -2.62 26.30 -58.35
N LEU A 10 -1.40 26.61 -57.89
CA LEU A 10 -0.23 27.02 -58.69
C LEU A 10 1.03 27.15 -57.79
N MET A 11 2.06 26.41 -58.17
CA MET A 11 3.45 26.38 -57.67
C MET A 11 4.33 27.43 -58.43
N PRO A 12 5.68 27.50 -58.32
CA PRO A 12 6.64 27.44 -57.19
C PRO A 12 7.75 28.54 -57.28
N LEU A 13 8.83 28.37 -56.50
CA LEU A 13 10.24 28.80 -56.67
C LEU A 13 10.69 30.19 -56.15
N GLY A 14 11.35 30.13 -54.98
CA GLY A 14 12.74 30.60 -54.79
C GLY A 14 12.97 32.10 -54.57
N PHE A 15 13.57 32.46 -53.44
CA PHE A 15 14.96 32.95 -53.41
C PHE A 15 15.45 33.09 -51.96
N VAL A 16 16.71 32.72 -51.79
CA VAL A 16 17.51 32.68 -50.57
C VAL A 16 17.92 34.10 -50.14
N LEU A 17 17.95 34.41 -48.83
CA LEU A 17 19.10 35.12 -48.26
C LEU A 17 19.21 34.97 -46.74
N ASN A 18 20.41 34.55 -46.34
CA ASN A 18 20.91 34.36 -44.97
C ASN A 18 20.78 35.62 -44.10
N LYS A 19 20.41 35.44 -42.83
CA LYS A 19 20.86 36.31 -41.74
C LYS A 19 21.27 35.48 -40.52
N ALA A 20 22.58 35.56 -40.27
CA ALA A 20 23.34 35.26 -39.06
C ALA A 20 22.57 34.73 -37.84
N PHE A 21 22.80 33.46 -37.51
CA PHE A 21 22.44 32.85 -36.24
C PHE A 21 23.67 32.91 -35.31
N SER A 22 23.62 33.77 -34.28
CA SER A 22 24.59 33.74 -33.18
C SER A 22 24.41 32.45 -32.38
N PRO A 23 25.49 31.75 -31.98
CA PRO A 23 25.35 30.58 -31.12
C PRO A 23 24.94 31.02 -29.72
N GLY A 24 23.63 30.88 -29.44
CA GLY A 24 23.09 30.94 -28.09
C GLY A 24 23.70 29.86 -27.22
N GLN A 25 24.26 30.29 -26.10
CA GLN A 25 24.89 29.47 -25.07
C GLN A 25 23.94 28.36 -24.62
N SER A 26 24.29 27.12 -24.96
CA SER A 26 23.62 25.90 -24.51
C SER A 26 23.66 25.85 -22.97
N ARG A 27 22.54 26.19 -22.33
CA ARG A 27 22.31 25.82 -20.94
C ARG A 27 22.16 24.31 -20.93
N LYS A 28 23.26 23.60 -20.66
CA LYS A 28 23.25 22.19 -20.31
C LYS A 28 22.36 22.06 -19.08
N GLY A 29 21.09 21.75 -19.29
CA GLY A 29 20.19 21.30 -18.25
C GLY A 29 20.86 20.09 -17.61
N VAL A 30 21.28 20.22 -16.36
CA VAL A 30 21.68 19.09 -15.55
C VAL A 30 20.45 18.19 -15.52
N LEU A 31 20.51 17.07 -16.25
CA LEU A 31 19.55 16.00 -16.14
C LEU A 31 19.71 15.48 -14.71
N ALA A 32 18.95 16.06 -13.78
CA ALA A 32 18.85 15.56 -12.44
C ALA A 32 18.24 14.18 -12.59
N THR A 33 19.09 13.16 -12.58
CA THR A 33 18.67 11.77 -12.42
C THR A 33 18.03 11.72 -11.05
N PHE A 34 16.72 11.96 -11.00
CA PHE A 34 15.90 11.72 -9.82
C PHE A 34 15.99 10.22 -9.57
N LYS A 35 16.98 9.82 -8.78
CA LYS A 35 17.02 8.50 -8.19
C LYS A 35 15.75 8.43 -7.36
N ILE A 36 14.76 7.69 -7.85
CA ILE A 36 13.55 7.37 -7.12
C ILE A 36 14.03 6.59 -5.90
N ILE A 37 14.32 7.30 -4.81
CA ILE A 37 14.58 6.69 -3.51
C ILE A 37 13.21 6.18 -3.08
N ARG A 38 12.93 4.92 -3.41
CA ARG A 38 11.82 4.19 -2.81
C ARG A 38 12.06 4.25 -1.31
N ARG A 39 11.29 5.09 -0.61
CA ARG A 39 11.28 5.05 0.86
C ARG A 39 10.93 3.61 1.23
N PRO A 40 11.72 2.93 2.09
CA PRO A 40 11.32 1.64 2.59
C PRO A 40 9.92 1.81 3.17
N ARG A 41 9.01 0.92 2.75
CA ARG A 41 7.66 0.81 3.28
C ARG A 41 7.82 0.83 4.79
N ALA A 42 7.28 1.84 5.48
CA ALA A 42 7.33 1.91 6.94
C ALA A 42 6.89 0.54 7.43
N VAL A 43 7.81 -0.16 8.10
CA VAL A 43 7.60 -1.51 8.61
C VAL A 43 6.33 -1.42 9.43
N ALA A 44 5.29 -2.15 9.03
CA ALA A 44 4.12 -2.35 9.86
C ALA A 44 4.67 -2.77 11.22
N SER A 45 4.44 -1.96 12.27
CA SER A 45 4.79 -2.39 13.61
C SER A 45 4.06 -3.71 13.82
N MET A 46 4.81 -4.73 14.22
CA MET A 46 4.24 -6.06 14.35
C MET A 46 3.26 -6.03 15.52
N CYS A 47 2.03 -6.45 15.23
CA CYS A 47 1.03 -6.59 16.27
C CYS A 47 1.46 -7.60 17.31
N ILE A 48 1.49 -7.19 18.58
CA ILE A 48 1.91 -8.06 19.69
C ILE A 48 1.04 -9.32 19.77
N CYS A 49 -0.16 -9.30 19.18
CA CYS A 49 -1.05 -10.46 19.12
C CYS A 49 -0.39 -11.69 18.50
N ILE A 50 0.59 -11.52 17.59
CA ILE A 50 1.25 -12.65 16.93
C ILE A 50 2.01 -13.55 17.93
N ASN A 51 2.41 -12.96 19.06
CA ASN A 51 3.22 -13.56 20.11
C ASN A 51 2.46 -13.74 21.42
N CYS A 52 1.12 -13.71 21.40
CA CYS A 52 0.31 -13.85 22.60
C CYS A 52 -0.34 -15.23 22.69
N LYS A 53 -0.26 -15.88 23.86
CA LYS A 53 -0.91 -17.15 24.16
C LYS A 53 -2.44 -17.08 24.03
N LEU A 54 -3.03 -15.89 24.20
CA LEU A 54 -4.48 -15.66 24.17
C LEU A 54 -5.00 -15.24 22.78
N VAL A 55 -4.17 -15.30 21.72
CA VAL A 55 -4.54 -14.85 20.37
C VAL A 55 -5.78 -15.57 19.80
N ASP A 56 -6.00 -16.83 20.18
CA ASP A 56 -7.17 -17.64 19.81
C ASP A 56 -8.40 -17.44 20.72
N ARG A 57 -8.25 -16.78 21.87
CA ARG A 57 -9.30 -16.69 22.89
C ARG A 57 -9.76 -15.29 23.21
N CYS A 58 -8.98 -14.26 22.85
CA CYS A 58 -9.29 -12.88 23.18
C CYS A 58 -10.24 -12.23 22.17
N LYS A 59 -11.38 -11.73 22.66
CA LYS A 59 -12.38 -11.01 21.85
C LYS A 59 -11.80 -9.76 21.17
N ALA A 60 -10.91 -9.03 21.83
CA ALA A 60 -10.26 -7.87 21.23
C ALA A 60 -9.29 -8.24 20.11
N TYR A 61 -8.59 -9.38 20.20
CA TYR A 61 -7.74 -9.85 19.11
C TYR A 61 -8.55 -10.33 17.92
N ARG A 62 -9.70 -10.98 18.13
CA ARG A 62 -10.66 -11.29 17.06
C ARG A 62 -11.17 -10.06 16.32
N PHE A 63 -11.40 -8.95 17.02
CA PHE A 63 -11.73 -7.67 16.37
C PHE A 63 -10.60 -7.19 15.45
N VAL A 64 -9.34 -7.34 15.85
CA VAL A 64 -8.18 -6.96 15.02
C VAL A 64 -8.06 -7.87 13.80
N GLU A 65 -8.29 -9.19 13.93
CA GLU A 65 -8.36 -10.13 12.81
C GLU A 65 -9.38 -9.69 11.75
N GLU A 66 -10.57 -9.27 12.20
CA GLU A 66 -11.62 -8.73 11.33
C GLU A 66 -11.13 -7.49 10.56
N LYS A 67 -10.44 -6.56 11.24
CA LYS A 67 -9.88 -5.36 10.59
C LYS A 67 -8.75 -5.67 9.62
N HIS A 68 -8.04 -6.78 9.80
CA HIS A 68 -7.05 -7.27 8.84
C HIS A 68 -7.65 -8.11 7.71
N SER A 69 -8.96 -8.36 7.72
CA SER A 69 -9.62 -9.30 6.80
C SER A 69 -8.94 -10.68 6.79
N GLN A 70 -8.37 -11.07 7.93
CA GLN A 70 -7.75 -12.37 8.10
C GLN A 70 -8.82 -13.40 8.49
N PRO A 71 -8.65 -14.67 8.10
CA PRO A 71 -9.51 -15.72 8.60
C PRO A 71 -9.32 -15.85 10.11
N PHE A 72 -10.45 -16.05 10.75
CA PHE A 72 -10.53 -16.15 12.19
C PHE A 72 -9.87 -17.43 12.71
N ILE A 73 -9.01 -17.29 13.72
CA ILE A 73 -8.42 -18.45 14.41
C ILE A 73 -9.50 -19.19 15.21
N SER A 74 -10.32 -18.44 15.95
CA SER A 74 -11.44 -18.98 16.73
C SER A 74 -12.70 -18.19 16.43
N GLN A 75 -13.82 -18.89 16.22
CA GLN A 75 -15.10 -18.26 15.89
C GLN A 75 -15.78 -17.60 17.09
N ASP A 76 -15.55 -18.13 18.29
CA ASP A 76 -16.17 -17.63 19.53
C ASP A 76 -15.13 -17.59 20.66
N PRO A 77 -14.27 -16.55 20.70
CA PRO A 77 -13.33 -16.32 21.78
C PRO A 77 -14.06 -16.07 23.10
N ASP A 78 -13.63 -16.73 24.16
CA ASP A 78 -14.27 -16.72 25.49
C ASP A 78 -13.59 -15.76 26.49
N PHE A 79 -12.46 -15.15 26.12
CA PHE A 79 -11.69 -14.25 26.96
C PHE A 79 -11.97 -12.77 26.61
N MET A 80 -12.31 -11.98 27.63
CA MET A 80 -12.38 -10.52 27.54
C MET A 80 -11.16 -9.92 28.27
N PRO A 81 -10.34 -9.08 27.61
CA PRO A 81 -9.20 -8.42 28.27
C PRO A 81 -9.67 -7.42 29.33
N ARG A 82 -8.75 -7.04 30.22
CA ARG A 82 -8.98 -6.04 31.27
C ARG A 82 -9.33 -4.67 30.67
N ASP A 83 -10.20 -3.95 31.38
CA ASP A 83 -10.66 -2.61 30.99
C ASP A 83 -9.48 -1.67 30.66
N GLY A 84 -9.60 -0.96 29.54
CA GLY A 84 -8.54 -0.08 29.03
C GLY A 84 -7.45 -0.78 28.21
N THR A 85 -7.55 -2.10 28.01
CA THR A 85 -6.63 -2.89 27.18
C THR A 85 -7.36 -3.84 26.24
N PRO A 86 -6.75 -4.29 25.13
CA PRO A 86 -5.46 -3.89 24.57
C PRO A 86 -5.46 -2.45 24.01
N LYS A 87 -4.29 -1.81 23.94
CA LYS A 87 -4.11 -0.52 23.27
C LYS A 87 -3.82 -0.74 21.79
N ILE A 88 -4.68 -0.18 20.94
CA ILE A 88 -4.64 -0.33 19.48
C ILE A 88 -4.24 1.00 18.85
N GLN A 89 -3.17 0.98 18.05
CA GLN A 89 -2.76 2.08 17.20
C GLN A 89 -3.43 1.94 15.83
N VAL A 90 -3.91 3.06 15.28
CA VAL A 90 -4.54 3.10 13.95
C VAL A 90 -3.76 4.03 13.05
N PHE A 91 -3.22 3.50 11.96
CA PHE A 91 -2.56 4.29 10.92
C PHE A 91 -3.51 4.50 9.75
N ILE A 92 -3.80 5.76 9.43
CA ILE A 92 -4.61 6.15 8.27
C ILE A 92 -3.68 6.80 7.25
N ARG A 93 -3.61 6.25 6.03
CA ARG A 93 -2.73 6.76 4.97
C ARG A 93 -3.54 7.07 3.72
N LYS A 94 -3.29 8.22 3.10
CA LYS A 94 -3.87 8.55 1.79
C LYS A 94 -3.08 7.85 0.69
N GLU A 95 -3.77 7.15 -0.18
CA GLU A 95 -3.21 6.60 -1.41
C GLU A 95 -3.02 7.75 -2.40
N THR A 96 -1.80 7.92 -2.90
CA THR A 96 -1.51 8.86 -3.98
C THR A 96 -1.60 8.13 -5.32
N ASP A 97 -1.89 8.86 -6.41
CA ASP A 97 -2.08 8.27 -7.74
C ASP A 97 -0.88 7.45 -8.26
N ALA A 98 0.31 7.61 -7.67
CA ALA A 98 1.51 6.84 -7.98
C ALA A 98 1.54 5.42 -7.35
N ALA A 99 0.60 5.09 -6.46
CA ALA A 99 0.52 3.80 -5.76
C ALA A 99 -0.54 2.84 -6.33
N LYS A 100 -1.14 3.17 -7.49
CA LYS A 100 -2.11 2.32 -8.20
C LYS A 100 -1.43 1.10 -8.83
N GLY A 101 -0.98 0.18 -7.99
CA GLY A 101 -0.68 -1.20 -8.35
C GLY A 101 -1.72 -2.11 -7.72
N GLU A 102 -2.60 -2.68 -8.56
CA GLU A 102 -3.46 -3.89 -8.43
C GLU A 102 -3.85 -4.43 -7.03
N SER A 103 -3.95 -3.61 -6.01
CA SER A 103 -4.55 -3.94 -4.73
C SER A 103 -5.72 -3.01 -4.52
N ALA A 104 -6.86 -3.57 -4.14
CA ALA A 104 -8.15 -2.90 -4.08
C ALA A 104 -8.08 -1.63 -3.22
N ALA A 105 -7.83 -0.50 -3.88
CA ALA A 105 -7.89 0.83 -3.30
C ALA A 105 -9.26 1.03 -2.68
N SER A 106 -9.30 1.48 -1.44
CA SER A 106 -10.54 1.98 -0.84
C SER A 106 -11.16 3.02 -1.79
N PRO A 107 -12.50 3.08 -1.98
CA PRO A 107 -13.13 4.05 -2.89
C PRO A 107 -12.74 5.51 -2.62
N LEU A 108 -12.30 5.79 -1.39
CA LEU A 108 -11.87 7.10 -0.91
C LEU A 108 -10.35 7.35 -1.06
N GLY A 109 -9.58 6.39 -1.59
CA GLY A 109 -8.12 6.47 -1.69
C GLY A 109 -7.44 6.55 -0.33
N MET A 110 -7.90 5.77 0.65
CA MET A 110 -7.33 5.71 1.99
C MET A 110 -7.13 4.27 2.44
N THR A 111 -5.97 3.98 3.04
CA THR A 111 -5.69 2.71 3.74
C THR A 111 -5.76 2.92 5.24
N VAL A 112 -6.31 1.93 5.94
CA VAL A 112 -6.40 1.92 7.41
C VAL A 112 -5.73 0.64 7.90
N GLU A 113 -4.80 0.79 8.82
CA GLU A 113 -4.04 -0.30 9.43
C GLU A 113 -4.23 -0.25 10.95
N TYR A 114 -4.58 -1.38 11.54
CA TYR A 114 -4.80 -1.53 12.97
C TYR A 114 -3.68 -2.35 13.56
N ASP A 115 -3.10 -1.90 14.66
CA ASP A 115 -1.99 -2.59 15.30
C ASP A 115 -2.12 -2.60 16.82
N VAL A 116 -1.98 -3.75 17.47
CA VAL A 116 -1.94 -3.82 18.93
C VAL A 116 -0.50 -3.65 19.37
N PHE A 117 -0.21 -2.60 20.12
CA PHE A 117 1.13 -2.33 20.62
C PHE A 117 1.29 -2.63 22.12
N GLU A 118 0.20 -2.74 22.88
CA GLU A 118 0.24 -3.01 24.34
C GLU A 118 -1.01 -3.76 24.82
N CYS A 119 -0.87 -4.67 25.79
CA CYS A 119 -1.99 -5.38 26.42
C CYS A 119 -1.57 -5.89 27.81
N ASP A 120 -2.37 -5.60 28.84
CA ASP A 120 -2.04 -6.01 30.21
C ASP A 120 -2.19 -7.53 30.41
N ASP A 121 -3.07 -8.17 29.64
CA ASP A 121 -3.26 -9.62 29.64
C ASP A 121 -2.29 -10.35 28.69
N PHE A 122 -1.29 -9.65 28.16
CA PHE A 122 -0.31 -10.26 27.27
C PHE A 122 0.44 -11.39 27.97
N VAL A 123 0.41 -12.58 27.38
CA VAL A 123 1.19 -13.75 27.81
C VAL A 123 2.06 -14.17 26.65
N ALA A 124 3.37 -14.00 26.78
CA ALA A 124 4.31 -14.30 25.71
C ALA A 124 4.24 -15.77 25.28
N ASP A 125 4.00 -15.98 23.99
CA ASP A 125 4.11 -17.24 23.28
C ASP A 125 4.50 -16.94 21.82
N GLN A 126 5.81 -16.96 21.55
CA GLN A 126 6.41 -16.48 20.30
C GLN A 126 5.85 -17.20 19.08
N GLY A 127 5.34 -16.48 18.09
CA GLY A 127 4.79 -17.03 16.86
C GLY A 127 3.53 -17.89 17.06
N ARG A 128 2.83 -17.77 18.20
CA ARG A 128 1.60 -18.52 18.49
C ARG A 128 0.58 -18.39 17.38
N TRP A 129 0.39 -17.18 16.85
CA TRP A 129 -0.52 -16.93 15.73
C TRP A 129 -0.16 -17.76 14.49
N ALA A 130 1.10 -17.72 14.04
CA ALA A 130 1.55 -18.45 12.86
C ALA A 130 1.41 -19.97 13.03
N ARG A 131 1.55 -20.49 14.25
CA ARG A 131 1.37 -21.93 14.53
C ARG A 131 -0.09 -22.39 14.51
N ILE A 132 -1.06 -21.50 14.74
CA ILE A 132 -2.47 -21.89 14.90
C ILE A 132 -3.41 -21.25 13.88
N MET A 133 -2.90 -20.37 13.02
CA MET A 133 -3.69 -19.79 11.94
C MET A 133 -4.25 -20.89 11.04
N PRO A 134 -5.46 -20.72 10.49
CA PRO A 134 -6.08 -21.75 9.66
C PRO A 134 -5.17 -22.17 8.49
N PRO A 135 -5.04 -23.48 8.21
CA PRO A 135 -4.18 -23.95 7.14
C PRO A 135 -4.61 -23.38 5.79
N GLY A 136 -3.64 -23.05 4.94
CA GLY A 136 -3.91 -22.43 3.64
C GLY A 136 -4.13 -20.91 3.67
N THR A 137 -4.24 -20.29 4.84
CA THR A 137 -4.38 -18.82 4.97
C THR A 137 -3.21 -18.08 4.33
N LEU A 138 -1.96 -18.50 4.61
CA LEU A 138 -0.78 -17.89 4.02
C LEU A 138 -0.74 -18.09 2.49
N LEU A 139 -1.05 -19.30 2.02
CA LEU A 139 -1.10 -19.61 0.59
C LEU A 139 -2.18 -18.77 -0.13
N ALA A 140 -3.36 -18.61 0.46
CA ALA A 140 -4.43 -17.78 -0.07
C ALA A 140 -4.05 -16.29 -0.12
N ALA A 141 -3.21 -15.84 0.82
CA ALA A 141 -2.64 -14.51 0.83
C ALA A 141 -1.42 -14.33 -0.11
N GLY A 142 -1.01 -15.39 -0.83
CA GLY A 142 0.18 -15.36 -1.68
C GLY A 142 1.51 -15.34 -0.91
N LEU A 143 1.50 -15.75 0.36
CA LEU A 143 2.64 -15.82 1.25
C LEU A 143 3.16 -17.27 1.35
N PRO A 144 4.48 -17.47 1.58
CA PRO A 144 5.01 -18.81 1.76
C PRO A 144 4.47 -19.44 3.06
N PRO A 145 4.33 -20.78 3.12
CA PRO A 145 3.67 -21.48 4.22
C PRO A 145 4.43 -21.37 5.56
N ASP A 146 5.70 -21.00 5.53
CA ASP A 146 6.58 -20.76 6.66
C ASP A 146 6.74 -19.25 6.99
N PHE A 147 5.93 -18.38 6.37
CA PHE A 147 5.96 -16.95 6.68
C PHE A 147 5.58 -16.70 8.14
N VAL A 148 6.53 -16.13 8.87
CA VAL A 148 6.31 -15.58 10.21
C VAL A 148 6.54 -14.07 10.10
N PRO A 149 5.54 -13.22 10.43
CA PRO A 149 5.78 -11.79 10.55
C PRO A 149 6.87 -11.55 11.62
N THR A 150 7.95 -10.85 11.25
CA THR A 150 9.11 -10.48 12.10
C THR A 150 9.37 -8.99 12.11
#